data_AF-A0A8J6FBH1-F1
#
_entry.id   AF-A0A8J6FBH1-F1
#
_cell.length_a   1.000
_cell.length_b   1.000
_cell.length_c   1.000
_cell.angle_alpha   90.00
_cell.angle_beta   90.00
_cell.angle_gamma   90.00
#
_symmetry.space_group_name_H-M   'P 1'
#
loop_
_entity.id
_entity.type
_entity.pdbx_description
1 polymer ?
#
loop_
_entity_poly.entity_id
_entity_poly.type
_entity_poly.pdbx_seq_one_letter_code
_entity_poly.pdbx_strand_id
1 'polypeptide(L)'
;DDYLFLLKKCPTAELINGLTQEWNGKPAALSVGQAVLSLLCTDHKEYGFQLLESIYQCGEAALEQVILNDVVCTPEGWVEIAEECSNDDYRELSEKIKSIVISQDGVVEILSKDEDAKMMEHVYM
;
A
#
# COMPACT_ATOMS: atom_id res chain seq x y z
N ASP A 1 13.86 -10.59 -9.20
CA ASP A 1 15.01 -10.61 -8.25
C ASP A 1 16.03 -9.53 -8.54
N ASP A 2 16.60 -9.43 -9.75
CA ASP A 2 17.65 -8.43 -10.05
C ASP A 2 17.22 -6.97 -9.80
N TYR A 3 16.01 -6.58 -10.22
CA TYR A 3 15.51 -5.22 -9.98
C TYR A 3 15.29 -4.92 -8.50
N LEU A 4 14.72 -5.87 -7.74
CA LEU A 4 14.54 -5.72 -6.29
C LEU A 4 15.89 -5.66 -5.56
N PHE A 5 16.87 -6.45 -6.01
CA PHE A 5 18.23 -6.40 -5.47
C PHE A 5 18.86 -5.02 -5.68
N LEU A 6 18.76 -4.46 -6.89
CA LEU A 6 19.26 -3.12 -7.19
C LEU A 6 18.54 -2.06 -6.35
N LEU A 7 17.21 -2.15 -6.26
CA LEU A 7 16.38 -1.22 -5.50
C LEU A 7 16.76 -1.18 -4.02
N LYS A 8 17.04 -2.35 -3.42
CA LYS A 8 17.47 -2.48 -2.02
C LYS A 8 18.91 -2.01 -1.76
N LYS A 9 19.76 -1.89 -2.79
CA LYS A 9 21.18 -1.58 -2.64
C LYS A 9 21.53 -0.14 -3.00
N CYS A 10 20.92 0.41 -4.04
CA CYS A 10 21.22 1.74 -4.56
C CYS A 10 19.95 2.40 -5.13
N PRO A 11 18.93 2.67 -4.30
CA PRO A 11 17.73 3.34 -4.78
C PRO A 11 18.05 4.79 -5.17
N THR A 12 17.45 5.22 -6.27
CA THR A 12 17.41 6.62 -6.73
C THR A 12 16.00 6.88 -7.26
N ALA A 13 15.56 8.13 -7.22
CA ALA A 13 14.24 8.50 -7.76
C ALA A 13 14.12 8.09 -9.25
N GLU A 14 15.18 8.28 -10.04
CA GLU A 14 15.23 7.87 -11.45
C GLU A 14 15.09 6.36 -11.64
N LEU A 15 15.80 5.56 -10.82
CA LEU A 15 15.71 4.11 -10.90
C LEU A 15 14.30 3.64 -10.51
N ILE A 16 13.76 4.18 -9.41
CA ILE A 16 12.42 3.83 -8.94
C ILE A 16 11.39 4.13 -10.03
N ASN A 17 11.37 5.36 -10.54
CA ASN A 17 10.44 5.77 -11.59
C ASN A 17 10.60 4.93 -12.86
N GLY A 18 11.84 4.64 -13.26
CA GLY A 18 12.13 3.78 -14.42
C GLY A 18 11.65 2.34 -14.27
N LEU A 19 11.48 1.86 -13.03
CA LEU A 19 10.99 0.51 -12.75
C LEU A 19 9.48 0.45 -12.51
N THR A 20 8.87 1.50 -11.95
CA THR A 20 7.47 1.49 -11.50
C THR A 20 6.50 2.21 -12.45
N GLN A 21 7.01 2.96 -13.44
CA GLN A 21 6.16 3.65 -14.42
C GLN A 21 6.16 2.95 -15.79
N GLU A 22 5.05 3.12 -16.52
CA GLU A 22 4.99 2.73 -17.93
C GLU A 22 5.97 3.59 -18.75
N TRP A 23 6.67 2.96 -19.70
CA TRP A 23 7.56 3.68 -20.61
C TRP A 23 7.39 3.20 -22.05
N ASN A 24 7.03 4.12 -22.95
CA ASN A 24 6.85 3.85 -24.38
C ASN A 24 5.89 2.67 -24.67
N GLY A 25 4.73 2.63 -24.00
CA GLY A 25 3.74 1.56 -24.19
C GLY A 25 4.12 0.22 -23.56
N LYS A 26 5.24 0.17 -22.82
CA LYS A 26 5.65 -1.03 -22.08
C LYS A 26 5.25 -0.88 -20.61
N PRO A 27 4.62 -1.92 -20.02
CA PRO A 27 4.25 -1.89 -18.62
C PRO A 27 5.48 -1.74 -17.73
N ALA A 28 5.25 -1.21 -16.52
CA ALA A 28 6.26 -1.12 -15.48
C ALA A 28 6.94 -2.48 -15.25
N ALA A 29 8.25 -2.44 -14.98
CA ALA A 29 9.04 -3.64 -14.70
C ALA A 29 8.78 -4.20 -13.30
N LEU A 30 8.35 -3.35 -12.36
CA LEU A 30 7.96 -3.69 -11.00
C LEU A 30 6.61 -3.07 -10.66
N SER A 31 5.82 -3.78 -9.86
CA SER A 31 4.65 -3.19 -9.22
C SER A 31 5.11 -2.14 -8.20
N VAL A 32 4.28 -1.11 -8.02
CA VAL A 32 4.52 -0.07 -7.01
C VAL A 32 4.54 -0.69 -5.62
N GLY A 33 3.53 -1.50 -5.26
CA GLY A 33 3.47 -2.10 -3.93
C GLY A 33 4.66 -3.00 -3.64
N GLN A 34 5.11 -3.79 -4.63
CA GLN A 34 6.30 -4.63 -4.48
C GLN A 34 7.58 -3.81 -4.33
N ALA A 35 7.72 -2.72 -5.09
CA ALA A 35 8.86 -1.81 -4.97
C ALA A 35 8.90 -1.17 -3.57
N VAL A 36 7.76 -0.67 -3.07
CA VAL A 36 7.66 -0.05 -1.75
C VAL A 36 7.97 -1.06 -0.64
N LEU A 37 7.30 -2.22 -0.60
CA LEU A 37 7.59 -3.27 0.40
C LEU A 37 9.07 -3.63 0.45
N SER A 38 9.70 -3.73 -0.73
CA SER A 38 11.12 -4.06 -0.80
C SER A 38 12.03 -2.99 -0.17
N LEU A 39 11.63 -1.72 -0.25
CA LEU A 39 12.36 -0.58 0.32
C LEU A 39 12.10 -0.44 1.82
N LEU A 40 10.88 -0.72 2.29
CA LEU A 40 10.51 -0.67 3.71
C LEU A 40 11.37 -1.60 4.57
N CYS A 41 11.79 -2.75 4.05
CA CYS A 41 12.70 -3.67 4.75
C CYS A 41 14.18 -3.23 4.77
N THR A 42 14.49 -1.96 4.45
CA THR A 42 15.87 -1.46 4.34
C THR A 42 16.01 -0.08 4.96
N ASP A 43 17.25 0.42 5.07
CA ASP A 43 17.54 1.80 5.48
C ASP A 43 17.06 2.84 4.45
N HIS A 44 16.44 2.42 3.35
CA HIS A 44 15.97 3.26 2.25
C HIS A 44 14.44 3.43 2.20
N LYS A 45 13.73 3.13 3.29
CA LYS A 45 12.27 3.23 3.38
C LYS A 45 11.68 4.58 2.93
N GLU A 46 12.42 5.66 3.16
CA GLU A 46 12.15 7.02 2.67
C GLU A 46 11.71 7.05 1.20
N TYR A 47 12.43 6.32 0.34
CA TYR A 47 12.15 6.29 -1.09
C TYR A 47 10.82 5.63 -1.42
N GLY A 48 10.40 4.65 -0.61
CA GLY A 48 9.08 4.03 -0.72
C GLY A 48 7.97 5.04 -0.40
N PHE A 49 8.13 5.80 0.68
CA PHE A 49 7.17 6.84 1.06
C PHE A 49 7.12 7.98 0.03
N GLN A 50 8.27 8.46 -0.45
CA GLN A 50 8.34 9.48 -1.49
C GLN A 50 7.66 9.04 -2.79
N LEU A 51 7.81 7.76 -3.18
CA LEU A 51 7.10 7.23 -4.33
C LEU A 51 5.59 7.30 -4.14
N LEU A 52 5.08 6.83 -3.00
CA LEU A 52 3.65 6.87 -2.68
C LEU A 52 3.11 8.31 -2.63
N GLU A 53 3.85 9.21 -1.99
CA GLU A 53 3.49 10.62 -1.91
C GLU A 53 3.44 11.26 -3.29
N SER A 54 4.41 10.98 -4.17
CA SER A 54 4.42 11.51 -5.54
C SER A 54 3.22 11.03 -6.35
N ILE A 55 2.78 9.78 -6.17
CA ILE A 55 1.58 9.23 -6.80
C ILE A 55 0.34 9.90 -6.23
N TYR A 56 0.26 10.04 -4.92
CA TYR A 56 -0.87 10.69 -4.25
C TYR A 56 -1.02 12.16 -4.66
N GLN A 57 0.08 12.87 -4.83
CA GLN A 57 0.10 14.26 -5.32
C GLN A 57 -0.33 14.40 -6.78
N CYS A 58 -0.25 13.34 -7.59
CA CYS A 58 -0.83 13.32 -8.94
C CYS A 58 -2.37 13.29 -8.93
N GLY A 59 -2.98 13.07 -7.76
CA GLY A 59 -4.42 13.06 -7.53
C GLY A 59 -4.85 11.82 -6.75
N GLU A 60 -5.89 11.97 -5.94
CA GLU A 60 -6.39 10.90 -5.07
C GLU A 60 -6.74 9.60 -5.82
N ALA A 61 -7.30 9.74 -7.03
CA ALA A 61 -7.64 8.62 -7.89
C ALA A 61 -6.40 7.88 -8.44
N ALA A 62 -5.22 8.51 -8.49
CA ALA A 62 -4.01 7.89 -9.00
C ALA A 62 -3.52 6.79 -8.03
N LEU A 63 -3.48 7.10 -6.72
CA LEU A 63 -3.10 6.11 -5.72
C LEU A 63 -4.11 4.95 -5.68
N GLU A 64 -5.40 5.25 -5.76
CA GLU A 64 -6.45 4.24 -5.85
C GLU A 64 -6.29 3.32 -7.07
N GLN A 65 -6.04 3.88 -8.25
CA GLN A 65 -5.78 3.09 -9.47
C GLN A 65 -4.53 2.23 -9.33
N VAL A 66 -3.46 2.74 -8.71
CA VAL A 66 -2.24 1.97 -8.48
C VAL A 66 -2.54 0.76 -7.59
N ILE A 67 -3.25 0.94 -6.48
CA ILE A 67 -3.57 -0.14 -5.54
C ILE A 67 -4.53 -1.15 -6.17
N LEU A 68 -5.59 -0.69 -6.85
CA LEU A 68 -6.60 -1.57 -7.46
C LEU A 68 -6.07 -2.39 -8.64
N ASN A 69 -5.09 -1.85 -9.37
CA ASN A 69 -4.48 -2.54 -10.52
C ASN A 69 -3.21 -3.32 -10.15
N ASP A 70 -2.78 -3.28 -8.88
CA ASP A 70 -1.61 -4.01 -8.44
C ASP A 70 -1.92 -5.51 -8.28
N VAL A 71 -1.63 -6.27 -9.33
CA VAL A 71 -1.82 -7.74 -9.34
C VAL A 71 -0.70 -8.49 -8.63
N VAL A 72 0.36 -7.80 -8.18
CA VAL A 72 1.56 -8.42 -7.59
C VAL A 72 1.58 -8.22 -6.08
N CYS A 73 1.30 -7.01 -5.60
CA CYS A 73 1.20 -6.70 -4.18
C CYS A 73 -0.20 -7.04 -3.66
N THR A 74 -0.28 -7.92 -2.67
CA THR A 74 -1.58 -8.35 -2.12
C THR A 74 -2.21 -7.25 -1.27
N PRO A 75 -3.52 -7.33 -0.97
CA PRO A 75 -4.18 -6.46 0.00
C PRO A 75 -3.44 -6.40 1.34
N GLU A 76 -2.96 -7.53 1.86
CA GLU A 76 -2.17 -7.59 3.11
C GLU A 76 -0.85 -6.84 2.97
N GLY A 77 -0.18 -6.94 1.82
CA GLY A 77 1.02 -6.17 1.54
C GLY A 77 0.76 -4.65 1.53
N TRP A 78 -0.38 -4.22 0.99
CA TRP A 78 -0.78 -2.81 1.06
C TRP A 78 -1.17 -2.36 2.47
N VAL A 79 -1.73 -3.25 3.30
CA VAL A 79 -1.95 -2.98 4.73
C VAL A 79 -0.61 -2.80 5.46
N GLU A 80 0.37 -3.66 5.21
CA GLU A 80 1.73 -3.52 5.78
C GLU A 80 2.37 -2.18 5.38
N ILE A 81 2.25 -1.80 4.10
CA ILE A 81 2.69 -0.47 3.64
C ILE A 81 2.00 0.65 4.42
N ALA A 82 0.68 0.55 4.63
CA ALA A 82 -0.06 1.57 5.37
C ALA A 82 0.35 1.65 6.83
N GLU A 83 0.66 0.51 7.47
CA GLU A 83 1.18 0.48 8.84
C GLU A 83 2.52 1.20 8.94
N GLU A 84 3.44 0.94 8.00
CA GLU A 84 4.73 1.63 7.95
C GLU A 84 4.58 3.13 7.69
N CYS A 85 3.68 3.55 6.78
CA CYS A 85 3.34 4.97 6.61
C CYS A 85 2.87 5.61 7.91
N SER A 86 2.04 4.92 8.71
CA SER A 86 1.56 5.43 9.98
C SER A 86 2.68 5.55 11.03
N ASN A 87 3.70 4.69 10.96
CA ASN A 87 4.84 4.69 11.88
C ASN A 87 5.84 5.83 11.59
N ASP A 88 5.85 6.34 10.36
CA ASP A 88 6.81 7.34 9.84
C ASP A 88 6.18 8.71 9.53
N ASP A 89 5.13 9.10 10.25
CA ASP A 89 4.42 10.39 10.11
C ASP A 89 3.65 10.61 8.79
N TYR A 90 3.52 9.59 7.93
CA TYR A 90 2.70 9.61 6.70
C TYR A 90 1.25 9.16 6.98
N ARG A 91 0.61 9.75 7.99
CA ARG A 91 -0.72 9.29 8.46
C ARG A 91 -1.82 9.38 7.40
N GLU A 92 -1.83 10.45 6.62
CA GLU A 92 -2.82 10.65 5.54
C GLU A 92 -2.69 9.58 4.45
N LEU A 93 -1.46 9.23 4.05
CA LEU A 93 -1.21 8.12 3.12
C LEU A 93 -1.67 6.79 3.73
N SER A 94 -1.36 6.53 4.99
CA SER A 94 -1.82 5.32 5.69
C SER A 94 -3.34 5.20 5.68
N GLU A 95 -4.05 6.23 6.12
CA GLU A 95 -5.51 6.27 6.17
C GLU A 95 -6.11 6.05 4.77
N LYS A 96 -5.53 6.68 3.75
CA LYS A 96 -6.00 6.54 2.37
C LYS A 96 -5.79 5.14 1.81
N ILE A 97 -4.60 4.56 1.99
CA ILE A 97 -4.30 3.19 1.54
C ILE A 97 -5.25 2.19 2.21
N LYS A 98 -5.43 2.29 3.54
CA LYS A 98 -6.38 1.42 4.28
C LYS A 98 -7.80 1.54 3.75
N SER A 99 -8.27 2.77 3.54
CA SER A 99 -9.61 3.02 3.00
C SER A 99 -9.83 2.37 1.63
N ILE A 100 -8.83 2.46 0.73
CA ILE A 100 -8.89 1.81 -0.59
C ILE A 100 -8.91 0.29 -0.46
N VAL A 101 -8.01 -0.28 0.36
CA VAL A 101 -7.92 -1.75 0.53
C VAL A 101 -9.20 -2.33 1.14
N ILE A 102 -9.75 -1.70 2.18
CA ILE A 102 -11.00 -2.13 2.82
C ILE A 102 -12.17 -2.11 1.82
N SER A 103 -12.22 -1.10 0.96
CA SER A 103 -13.27 -0.97 -0.06
C SER A 103 -13.24 -2.10 -1.09
N GLN A 104 -12.10 -2.77 -1.30
CA GLN A 104 -11.98 -3.90 -2.22
C GLN A 104 -12.60 -5.20 -1.67
N ASP A 105 -12.48 -5.43 -0.37
CA ASP A 105 -12.92 -6.68 0.26
C ASP A 105 -14.45 -6.74 0.46
N GLY A 106 -15.17 -5.67 0.09
CA GLY A 106 -16.61 -5.55 0.35
C GLY A 106 -16.96 -5.58 1.84
N VAL A 107 -15.95 -5.52 2.72
CA VAL A 107 -16.10 -5.51 4.16
C VAL A 107 -16.59 -4.11 4.55
N VAL A 108 -17.84 -4.05 4.94
CA VAL A 108 -18.37 -2.89 5.68
C VAL A 108 -17.58 -2.82 6.98
N GLU A 109 -16.81 -1.75 7.14
CA GLU A 109 -16.17 -1.41 8.41
C GLU A 109 -17.25 -1.45 9.51
N ILE A 110 -17.19 -2.45 10.39
CA ILE A 110 -17.84 -2.33 11.69
C ILE A 110 -16.96 -1.35 12.44
N LEU A 111 -17.22 -0.06 12.24
CA LEU A 111 -16.77 0.97 13.17
C LEU A 111 -17.13 0.44 14.55
N SER A 112 -16.13 0.15 15.37
CA SER A 112 -16.28 -0.20 16.77
C SER A 112 -16.85 1.02 17.50
N LYS A 113 -18.14 1.28 17.27
CA LYS A 113 -18.99 1.96 18.21
C LYS A 113 -19.33 0.93 19.26
N ASP A 114 -18.78 1.17 20.44
CA ASP A 114 -19.20 0.58 21.68
C ASP A 114 -20.73 0.41 21.77
N GLU A 115 -21.07 -0.66 22.48
CA GLU A 115 -22.37 -1.02 23.06
C GLU A 115 -23.28 -1.99 22.27
N ASP A 116 -23.62 -3.07 22.99
CA ASP A 116 -24.68 -4.05 22.78
C ASP A 116 -24.45 -5.25 21.84
N ALA A 117 -23.35 -5.98 22.09
CA ALA A 117 -23.33 -7.42 21.83
C ALA A 117 -24.19 -8.15 22.89
N LYS A 118 -25.50 -8.22 22.67
CA LYS A 118 -26.43 -8.99 23.52
C LYS A 118 -26.17 -10.49 23.30
N MET A 119 -25.40 -11.09 24.20
CA MET A 119 -25.12 -12.52 24.24
C MET A 119 -26.44 -13.29 24.44
N MET A 120 -26.97 -13.92 23.38
CA MET A 120 -28.09 -14.86 23.53
C MET A 120 -27.54 -16.22 23.96
N GLU A 121 -27.71 -16.51 25.24
CA GLU A 121 -27.47 -17.81 25.84
C GLU A 121 -28.44 -18.83 25.23
N HIS A 122 -27.91 -19.81 24.49
CA HIS A 122 -28.67 -20.96 24.03
C HIS A 122 -28.87 -21.89 25.22
N VAL A 123 -30.02 -21.82 25.88
CA VAL A 123 -30.42 -22.85 26.84
C VAL A 123 -30.80 -24.10 26.06
N TYR A 124 -29.92 -25.11 26.09
CA TYR A 124 -30.29 -26.47 25.75
C TYR A 124 -30.93 -27.13 26.98
N MET A 125 -32.24 -27.34 26.95
CA MET A 125 -32.95 -28.41 27.67
C MET A 125 -34.35 -28.62 27.09
#